data_AF-T0ZGS7-F1
#
_entry.id   AF-T0ZGS7-F1
#
_cell.length_a   1.000
_cell.length_b   1.000
_cell.length_c   1.000
_cell.angle_alpha   90.00
_cell.angle_beta   90.00
_cell.angle_gamma   90.00
#
_symmetry.space_group_name_H-M   'P 1'
#
loop_
_entity.id
_entity.type
_entity.pdbx_description
1 polymer ?
#
loop_
_entity_poly.entity_id
_entity_poly.type
_entity_poly.pdbx_seq_one_letter_code
_entity_poly.pdbx_strand_id
1 'polypeptide(L)'
;DQDFKWVRDFLILHYHATERDDTEFWKHCRSMEIPDSLRETVELFRDSARITPTAEELFKTVSWAQVMIGQRIQPRRYPPVIDRLKDAELKTFINHVEEVIRSCVAVVPPQEAFIARHCKAPPP
;
A
#
# COMPACT_ATOMS: atom_id res chain seq x y z
N ASP A 1 6.85 -22.74 -2.72
CA ASP A 1 7.60 -22.33 -1.50
C ASP A 1 7.91 -20.84 -1.42
N GLN A 2 8.42 -20.23 -2.49
CA GLN A 2 8.78 -18.80 -2.48
C GLN A 2 7.55 -17.87 -2.39
N ASP A 3 6.48 -18.16 -3.12
CA ASP A 3 5.23 -17.37 -3.08
C ASP A 3 4.66 -17.23 -1.67
N PHE A 4 4.71 -18.32 -0.88
CA PHE A 4 4.29 -18.32 0.51
C PHE A 4 5.13 -17.39 1.38
N LYS A 5 6.44 -17.26 1.11
CA LYS A 5 7.31 -16.33 1.85
C LYS A 5 6.96 -14.88 1.55
N TRP A 6 6.70 -14.54 0.28
CA TRP A 6 6.29 -13.19 -0.09
C TRP A 6 4.94 -12.80 0.52
N VAL A 7 3.96 -13.71 0.46
CA VAL A 7 2.66 -13.50 1.11
C VAL A 7 2.82 -13.37 2.62
N ARG A 8 3.62 -14.26 3.26
CA ARG A 8 3.92 -14.19 4.69
C ARG A 8 4.52 -12.84 5.07
N ASP A 9 5.52 -12.36 4.34
CA ASP A 9 6.21 -11.10 4.65
C ASP A 9 5.26 -9.92 4.53
N PHE A 10 4.43 -9.89 3.48
CA PHE A 10 3.40 -8.86 3.31
C PHE A 10 2.37 -8.87 4.45
N LEU A 11 1.97 -10.04 4.93
CA LEU A 11 1.04 -10.16 6.06
C LEU A 11 1.69 -9.75 7.39
N ILE A 12 2.94 -10.17 7.64
CA ILE A 12 3.69 -9.77 8.84
C ILE A 12 3.82 -8.24 8.91
N LEU A 13 4.03 -7.56 7.78
CA LEU A 13 4.12 -6.09 7.74
C LEU A 13 2.93 -5.42 8.42
N HIS A 14 1.70 -5.90 8.18
CA HIS A 14 0.48 -5.33 8.73
C HIS A 14 0.45 -5.34 10.26
N TYR A 15 1.12 -6.31 10.90
CA TYR A 15 1.20 -6.40 12.35
C TYR A 15 2.42 -5.67 12.91
N HIS A 16 3.56 -5.80 12.24
CA HIS A 16 4.83 -5.27 12.74
C HIS A 16 4.93 -3.74 12.60
N ALA A 17 4.46 -3.19 11.49
CA ALA A 17 4.50 -1.75 11.21
C ALA A 17 3.32 -1.02 11.89
N THR A 18 3.29 -1.01 13.21
CA THR A 18 2.24 -0.36 13.98
C THR A 18 2.80 0.59 15.03
N GLU A 19 2.07 1.66 15.30
CA GLU A 19 2.34 2.56 16.44
C GLU A 19 1.57 2.15 17.69
N ARG A 20 0.68 1.16 17.58
CA ARG A 20 -0.14 0.69 18.70
C ARG A 20 0.72 0.05 19.79
N ASP A 21 0.46 0.46 21.03
CA ASP A 21 1.08 -0.05 22.26
C ASP A 21 0.06 -0.25 23.38
N ASP A 22 -1.24 -0.21 23.04
CA ASP A 22 -2.36 -0.24 23.98
C ASP A 22 -2.63 -1.62 24.58
N THR A 23 -2.11 -2.69 23.98
CA THR A 23 -2.20 -4.06 24.50
C THR A 23 -0.87 -4.79 24.39
N GLU A 24 -0.66 -5.81 25.23
CA GLU A 24 0.51 -6.68 25.16
C GLU A 24 0.64 -7.37 23.79
N PHE A 25 -0.49 -7.67 23.13
CA PHE A 25 -0.49 -8.18 21.78
C PHE A 25 0.19 -7.22 20.79
N TRP A 26 -0.20 -5.94 20.79
CA TRP A 26 0.37 -4.97 19.86
C TRP A 26 1.81 -4.60 20.19
N LYS A 27 2.16 -4.56 21.49
CA LYS A 27 3.54 -4.41 21.94
C LYS A 27 4.42 -5.56 21.43
N HIS A 28 3.94 -6.79 21.50
CA HIS A 28 4.64 -7.94 20.94
C HIS A 28 4.79 -7.84 19.42
N CYS A 29 3.71 -7.57 18.69
CA CYS A 29 3.75 -7.48 17.22
C CYS A 29 4.76 -6.43 16.72
N ARG A 30 4.83 -5.26 17.36
CA ARG A 30 5.77 -4.20 16.94
C ARG A 30 7.22 -4.47 17.31
N SER A 31 7.50 -5.40 18.23
CA SER A 31 8.86 -5.69 18.71
C SER A 31 9.38 -7.08 18.33
N MET A 32 8.54 -7.95 17.76
CA MET A 32 8.95 -9.30 17.34
C MET A 32 10.02 -9.25 16.26
N GLU A 33 10.84 -10.30 16.19
CA GLU A 33 11.74 -10.51 15.06
C GLU A 33 10.92 -10.74 13.78
N ILE A 34 11.41 -10.17 12.67
CA ILE A 34 10.82 -10.33 11.35
C ILE A 34 11.83 -10.97 10.39
N PRO A 35 11.38 -11.64 9.32
CA PRO A 35 12.27 -12.17 8.30
C PRO A 35 13.15 -11.09 7.68
N ASP A 36 14.40 -11.44 7.36
CA ASP A 36 15.38 -10.50 6.77
C ASP A 36 14.87 -9.92 5.44
N SER A 37 14.19 -10.72 4.61
CA SER A 37 13.57 -10.25 3.37
C SER A 37 12.55 -9.12 3.58
N LEU A 38 11.73 -9.21 4.64
CA LEU A 38 10.80 -8.14 4.98
C LEU A 38 11.54 -6.91 5.52
N ARG A 39 12.54 -7.13 6.39
CA ARG A 39 13.36 -6.06 6.95
C ARG A 39 14.05 -5.25 5.85
N GLU A 40 14.72 -5.93 4.92
CA GLU A 40 15.38 -5.31 3.76
C GLU A 40 14.40 -4.51 2.90
N THR A 41 13.21 -5.06 2.65
CA THR A 41 12.17 -4.37 1.87
C THR A 41 11.69 -3.10 2.55
N VAL A 42 11.44 -3.14 3.87
CA VAL A 42 11.04 -1.98 4.67
C VAL A 42 12.14 -0.94 4.75
N GLU A 43 13.39 -1.36 4.95
CA GLU A 43 14.55 -0.48 5.05
C GLU A 43 14.84 0.21 3.72
N LEU A 44 14.79 -0.52 2.60
CA LEU A 44 14.97 0.04 1.26
C LEU A 44 13.92 1.12 0.96
N PHE A 45 12.66 0.86 1.30
CA PHE A 45 11.59 1.83 1.13
C PHE A 45 11.79 3.04 2.04
N ARG A 46 12.02 2.82 3.34
CA ARG A 46 12.26 3.91 4.31
C ARG A 46 13.48 4.75 3.92
N ASP A 47 14.50 4.15 3.33
CA ASP A 47 15.70 4.87 2.93
C ASP A 47 15.55 5.63 1.62
N SER A 48 14.75 5.18 0.64
CA SER A 48 14.80 5.75 -0.72
C SER A 48 13.50 5.76 -1.52
N ALA A 49 12.37 5.43 -0.89
CA ALA A 49 11.07 5.22 -1.53
C ALA A 49 11.07 4.13 -2.63
N ARG A 50 12.07 3.24 -2.63
CA ARG A 50 12.18 2.15 -3.60
C ARG A 50 11.49 0.89 -3.09
N ILE A 51 10.81 0.20 -4.00
CA ILE A 51 10.17 -1.09 -3.77
C ILE A 51 10.45 -1.94 -5.01
N THR A 52 10.99 -3.14 -4.81
CA THR A 52 11.46 -4.02 -5.89
C THR A 52 10.87 -5.42 -5.76
N PRO A 53 9.53 -5.57 -5.88
CA PRO A 53 8.93 -6.90 -5.85
C PRO A 53 9.28 -7.66 -7.12
N THR A 54 9.42 -8.99 -7.04
CA THR A 54 9.67 -9.80 -8.23
C THR A 54 8.41 -9.91 -9.12
N ALA A 55 8.57 -10.39 -10.35
CA ALA A 55 7.46 -10.52 -11.29
C ALA A 55 6.39 -11.52 -10.79
N GLU A 56 6.83 -12.53 -10.06
CA GLU A 56 6.05 -13.64 -9.54
C GLU A 56 5.32 -13.30 -8.23
N GLU A 57 5.71 -12.21 -7.55
CA GLU A 57 5.06 -11.78 -6.30
C GLU A 57 3.58 -11.44 -6.50
N LEU A 58 2.72 -11.91 -5.60
CA LEU A 58 1.29 -11.60 -5.64
C LEU A 58 1.01 -10.11 -5.41
N PHE A 59 1.68 -9.50 -4.43
CA PHE A 59 1.51 -8.09 -4.08
C PHE A 59 2.52 -7.23 -4.84
N LYS A 60 2.01 -6.24 -5.57
CA LYS A 60 2.83 -5.40 -6.44
C LYS A 60 3.30 -4.14 -5.70
N THR A 61 4.17 -3.37 -6.37
CA THR A 61 4.77 -2.11 -5.87
C THR A 61 3.73 -1.18 -5.23
N VAL A 62 2.56 -1.03 -5.85
CA VAL A 62 1.49 -0.16 -5.35
C VAL A 62 0.92 -0.67 -4.01
N SER A 63 0.73 -1.98 -3.86
CA SER A 63 0.23 -2.58 -2.62
C SER A 63 1.20 -2.35 -1.45
N TRP A 64 2.50 -2.59 -1.69
CA TRP A 64 3.55 -2.32 -0.69
C TRP A 64 3.60 -0.83 -0.33
N ALA A 65 3.58 0.07 -1.31
CA ALA A 65 3.57 1.51 -1.06
C ALA A 65 2.37 1.95 -0.23
N GLN A 66 1.16 1.49 -0.58
CA GLN A 66 -0.07 1.83 0.13
C GLN A 66 -0.04 1.35 1.59
N VAL A 67 0.40 0.11 1.84
CA VAL A 67 0.51 -0.44 3.21
C VAL A 67 1.57 0.31 4.00
N MET A 68 2.79 0.46 3.47
CA MET A 68 3.87 1.13 4.18
C MET A 68 3.53 2.60 4.53
N ILE A 69 3.03 3.37 3.56
CA ILE A 69 2.62 4.77 3.79
C ILE A 69 1.43 4.83 4.75
N GLY A 70 0.42 3.97 4.57
CA GLY A 70 -0.76 3.90 5.43
C GLY A 70 -0.41 3.51 6.87
N GLN A 71 0.64 2.72 7.05
CA GLN A 71 1.21 2.34 8.35
C GLN A 71 2.33 3.28 8.83
N ARG A 72 2.40 4.48 8.26
CA ARG A 72 3.31 5.57 8.66
C ARG A 72 4.80 5.27 8.52
N ILE A 73 5.17 4.26 7.73
CA ILE A 73 6.55 4.13 7.25
C ILE A 73 6.75 5.18 6.16
N GLN A 74 7.41 6.28 6.49
CA GLN A 74 7.71 7.36 5.54
C GLN A 74 9.14 7.22 4.99
N PRO A 75 9.33 7.35 3.67
CA PRO A 75 10.66 7.39 3.10
C PRO A 75 11.38 8.69 3.50
N ARG A 76 12.68 8.59 3.78
CA ARG A 76 13.54 9.74 4.13
C ARG A 76 13.89 10.61 2.92
N ARG A 77 13.85 10.03 1.73
CA ARG A 77 14.11 10.67 0.43
C ARG A 77 13.31 9.97 -0.65
N TYR A 78 13.08 10.68 -1.74
CA TYR A 78 12.49 10.18 -2.96
C TYR A 78 13.55 10.16 -4.08
N PRO A 79 13.28 9.54 -5.26
CA PRO A 79 14.23 9.51 -6.37
C PRO A 79 14.64 10.93 -6.83
N PRO A 80 15.95 11.27 -6.94
CA PRO A 80 16.40 12.62 -7.29
C PRO A 80 15.94 13.13 -8.66
N VAL A 81 15.50 12.24 -9.55
CA VAL A 81 14.92 12.63 -10.84
C VAL A 81 13.67 13.51 -10.67
N ILE A 82 12.97 13.39 -9.54
CA ILE A 82 11.77 14.18 -9.23
C ILE A 82 12.12 15.65 -9.03
N ASP A 83 13.33 15.99 -8.56
CA ASP A 83 13.77 17.39 -8.40
C ASP A 83 13.92 18.16 -9.72
N ARG A 84 13.81 17.46 -10.86
CA ARG A 84 13.83 18.08 -12.20
C ARG A 84 12.45 18.59 -12.64
N LEU A 85 11.38 18.18 -11.96
CA LEU A 85 10.02 18.62 -12.26
C LEU A 85 9.76 19.98 -11.62
N LYS A 86 9.09 20.88 -12.33
CA LYS A 86 8.68 22.16 -11.73
C LYS A 86 7.47 21.94 -10.83
N ASP A 87 7.40 22.64 -9.70
CA ASP A 87 6.26 22.56 -8.76
C ASP A 87 4.90 22.76 -9.43
N ALA A 88 4.83 23.64 -10.42
CA ALA A 88 3.60 23.88 -11.18
C ALA A 88 3.17 22.64 -11.99
N GLU A 89 4.12 21.96 -12.64
CA GLU A 89 3.87 20.75 -13.42
C GLU A 89 3.43 19.61 -12.50
N LEU A 90 4.06 19.46 -11.34
CA LEU A 90 3.68 18.47 -10.32
C LEU A 90 2.27 18.72 -9.78
N LYS A 91 1.93 19.97 -9.45
CA LYS A 91 0.57 20.34 -9.00
C LYS A 91 -0.47 20.06 -10.07
N THR A 92 -0.20 20.41 -11.33
CA THR A 92 -1.10 20.11 -12.44
C THR A 92 -1.31 18.61 -12.59
N PHE A 93 -0.25 17.81 -12.51
CA PHE A 93 -0.35 16.35 -12.59
C PHE A 93 -1.22 15.77 -11.46
N ILE A 94 -0.98 16.16 -10.21
CA ILE A 94 -1.74 15.65 -9.06
C ILE A 94 -3.22 16.06 -9.16
N ASN A 95 -3.50 17.32 -9.51
CA ASN A 95 -4.87 17.81 -9.67
C ASN A 95 -5.63 17.04 -10.76
N HIS A 96 -4.94 16.73 -11.87
CA HIS A 96 -5.53 15.94 -12.95
C HIS A 96 -5.89 14.51 -12.50
N VAL A 97 -5.01 13.85 -11.74
CA VAL A 97 -5.29 12.52 -11.16
C VAL A 97 -6.53 12.58 -10.25
N GLU A 98 -6.63 13.60 -9.40
CA GLU A 98 -7.79 13.80 -8.54
C GLU A 98 -9.09 13.98 -9.34
N GLU A 99 -9.06 14.80 -10.39
CA GLU A 99 -10.21 15.06 -11.26
C GLU A 99 -10.70 13.80 -11.98
N VAL A 100 -9.77 12.97 -12.50
CA VAL A 100 -10.11 11.69 -13.13
C VAL A 100 -10.79 10.76 -12.13
N ILE A 101 -10.23 10.60 -10.93
CA ILE A 101 -10.82 9.75 -9.88
C ILE A 101 -12.22 10.25 -9.52
N ARG A 102 -12.37 11.56 -9.29
CA ARG A 102 -13.64 12.20 -8.96
C ARG A 102 -14.70 11.96 -10.03
N SER A 103 -14.33 12.12 -11.31
CA SER A 103 -15.22 11.92 -12.44
C SER A 103 -15.67 10.46 -12.57
N CYS A 104 -14.75 9.50 -12.37
CA CYS A 104 -15.10 8.08 -12.36
C CYS A 104 -16.06 7.74 -11.21
N VAL A 105 -15.77 8.19 -9.99
CA VAL A 105 -16.61 7.90 -8.82
C VAL A 105 -18.01 8.51 -8.96
N ALA A 106 -18.14 9.69 -9.57
CA ALA A 106 -19.43 10.36 -9.77
C ALA A 106 -20.44 9.56 -10.62
N VAL A 107 -19.96 8.65 -11.47
CA VAL A 107 -20.82 7.84 -12.36
C VAL A 107 -20.96 6.39 -11.91
N VAL A 108 -20.23 5.96 -10.88
CA VAL A 108 -20.35 4.61 -10.32
C VAL A 108 -21.57 4.56 -9.41
N PRO A 109 -22.54 3.66 -9.66
CA PRO A 109 -23.70 3.53 -8.78
C PRO A 109 -23.29 2.94 -7.41
N PRO A 110 -24.10 3.16 -6.36
CA PRO A 110 -23.96 2.42 -5.11
C PRO A 110 -23.90 0.90 -5.36
N GLN A 111 -23.08 0.20 -4.59
CA GLN A 111 -22.84 -1.25 -4.76
C GLN A 111 -24.14 -2.06 -4.79
N GLU A 112 -25.08 -1.74 -3.90
CA GLU A 112 -26.41 -2.35 -3.82
C GLU A 112 -27.22 -2.22 -5.12
N ALA A 113 -27.16 -1.05 -5.78
CA ALA A 113 -27.88 -0.79 -7.02
C ALA A 113 -27.27 -1.58 -8.19
N PHE A 114 -25.94 -1.75 -8.20
CA PHE A 114 -25.26 -2.61 -9.18
C PHE A 114 -25.67 -4.08 -8.99
N ILE A 115 -25.60 -4.59 -7.75
CA ILE A 115 -25.98 -5.99 -7.45
C ILE A 115 -27.43 -6.25 -7.86
N ALA A 116 -28.35 -5.35 -7.49
CA ALA A 116 -29.76 -5.49 -7.82
C ALA A 116 -30.03 -5.61 -9.34
N ARG A 117 -29.22 -4.94 -10.16
CA ARG A 117 -29.35 -4.94 -11.63
C ARG A 117 -28.68 -6.13 -12.31
N HIS A 118 -27.56 -6.62 -11.78
CA HIS A 118 -26.68 -7.54 -12.51
C HIS A 118 -26.55 -8.93 -11.90
N CYS A 119 -26.58 -9.06 -10.59
CA CYS A 119 -26.20 -10.31 -9.92
C CYS A 119 -26.94 -10.54 -8.59
N LYS A 120 -28.21 -10.11 -8.52
CA LYS A 120 -29.04 -10.31 -7.34
C LYS A 120 -29.20 -11.81 -7.06
N ALA A 121 -28.63 -12.27 -5.94
CA ALA A 121 -28.82 -13.63 -5.46
C ALA A 121 -30.27 -13.81 -4.94
N PRO A 122 -30.85 -15.02 -5.05
CA PRO A 122 -32.10 -15.34 -4.36
C PRO A 122 -31.90 -15.21 -2.84
N PRO A 123 -32.98 -14.89 -2.09
CA PRO A 123 -32.91 -14.95 -0.64
C PRO A 123 -32.56 -16.40 -0.19
N PRO A 124 -31.88 -16.55 0.96
CA PRO A 124 -31.55 -17.86 1.53
C PRO A 124 -32.77 -18.77 1.69
#